data_AF-A0A7D6XJ68-F1
#
_entry.id   AF-A0A7D6XJ68-F1
#
_cell.length_a   1.000
_cell.length_b   1.000
_cell.length_c   1.000
_cell.angle_alpha   90.00
_cell.angle_beta   90.00
_cell.angle_gamma   90.00
#
_symmetry.space_group_name_H-M   'P 1'
#
loop_
_entity.id
_entity.type
_entity.pdbx_description
1 polymer ?
#
loop_
_entity_poly.entity_id
_entity_poly.type
_entity_poly.pdbx_seq_one_letter_code
_entity_poly.pdbx_strand_id
1 'polypeptide(L)'
;MVQQDIRWIQRFEYTHELAWKVMKDYAEYQGYTDIRSSRDAIRKALEMGLIDDKQWTETIEARNLTSHNHDNDVVSEEKMQSLNTPSLFD
;
A
#
# COMPACT_ATOMS: atom_id res chain seq x y z
N MET A 1 9.63 16.78 -13.13
CA MET A 1 8.60 15.75 -13.39
C MET A 1 8.86 14.53 -12.51
N VAL A 2 8.94 14.72 -11.19
CA VAL A 2 9.36 13.67 -10.22
C VAL A 2 8.48 13.66 -8.96
N GLN A 3 7.83 14.80 -8.61
CA GLN A 3 6.99 14.90 -7.41
C GLN A 3 5.57 14.32 -7.56
N GLN A 4 5.08 14.13 -8.79
CA GLN A 4 3.74 13.58 -9.01
C GLN A 4 3.75 12.09 -8.67
N ASP A 5 4.76 11.34 -9.11
CA ASP A 5 4.81 9.87 -9.03
C ASP A 5 4.78 9.35 -7.58
N ILE A 6 5.47 10.00 -6.65
CA ILE A 6 5.50 9.60 -5.23
C ILE A 6 4.10 9.68 -4.60
N ARG A 7 3.32 10.72 -4.90
CA ARG A 7 1.98 10.88 -4.32
C ARG A 7 1.02 9.83 -4.86
N TRP A 8 1.14 9.44 -6.12
CA TRP A 8 0.30 8.39 -6.72
C TRP A 8 0.64 7.01 -6.14
N ILE A 9 1.93 6.73 -5.93
CA ILE A 9 2.37 5.49 -5.29
C ILE A 9 1.83 5.40 -3.86
N GLN A 10 2.02 6.44 -3.05
CA GLN A 10 1.47 6.49 -1.69
C GLN A 10 -0.06 6.31 -1.67
N ARG A 11 -0.78 6.92 -2.63
CA ARG A 11 -2.23 6.76 -2.78
C ARG A 11 -2.65 5.34 -3.11
N PHE A 12 -1.92 4.71 -4.01
CA PHE A 12 -2.14 3.31 -4.33
C PHE A 12 -1.90 2.41 -3.12
N GLU A 13 -0.79 2.61 -2.39
CA GLU A 13 -0.41 1.78 -1.25
C GLU A 13 -1.42 1.82 -0.11
N TYR A 14 -1.85 3.00 0.34
CA TYR A 14 -2.83 3.07 1.43
C TYR A 14 -4.21 2.56 0.98
N THR A 15 -4.59 2.76 -0.28
CA THR A 15 -5.89 2.30 -0.81
C THR A 15 -5.91 0.78 -0.91
N HIS A 16 -4.82 0.18 -1.40
CA HIS A 16 -4.66 -1.27 -1.45
C HIS A 16 -4.66 -1.88 -0.03
N GLU A 17 -3.96 -1.24 0.91
CA GLU A 17 -3.90 -1.67 2.31
C GLU A 17 -5.29 -1.65 2.99
N LEU A 18 -6.08 -0.61 2.74
CA LEU A 18 -7.47 -0.52 3.22
C LEU A 18 -8.36 -1.58 2.56
N ALA A 19 -8.24 -1.78 1.25
CA ALA A 19 -9.07 -2.72 0.51
C ALA A 19 -8.95 -4.15 1.05
N TRP A 20 -7.73 -4.67 1.22
CA TRP A 20 -7.57 -6.05 1.70
C TRP A 20 -7.96 -6.21 3.17
N LYS A 21 -7.83 -5.16 4.00
CA LYS A 21 -8.34 -5.17 5.39
C LYS A 21 -9.85 -5.26 5.44
N VAL A 22 -10.55 -4.48 4.61
CA VAL A 22 -12.02 -4.55 4.52
C VAL A 22 -12.48 -5.93 4.04
N MET A 23 -11.80 -6.52 3.06
CA MET A 23 -12.08 -7.88 2.61
C MET A 23 -11.87 -8.91 3.72
N LYS A 24 -10.80 -8.74 4.51
CA LYS A 24 -10.53 -9.58 5.68
C LYS A 24 -11.64 -9.44 6.73
N ASP A 25 -11.98 -8.22 7.12
CA ASP A 25 -13.01 -7.95 8.13
C ASP A 25 -14.36 -8.54 7.70
N TYR A 26 -14.70 -8.42 6.41
CA TYR A 26 -15.90 -9.04 5.86
C TYR A 26 -15.85 -10.57 5.95
N ALA A 27 -14.73 -11.19 5.58
CA ALA A 27 -14.59 -12.63 5.67
C ALA A 27 -14.63 -13.13 7.13
N GLU A 28 -14.02 -12.42 8.06
CA GLU A 28 -14.10 -12.71 9.50
C GLU A 28 -15.54 -12.59 10.02
N TYR A 29 -16.28 -11.57 9.58
CA TYR A 29 -17.71 -11.43 9.88
C TYR A 29 -18.55 -12.61 9.35
N GLN A 30 -18.18 -13.18 8.21
CA GLN A 30 -18.80 -14.39 7.65
C GLN A 30 -18.31 -15.70 8.31
N GLY A 31 -17.42 -15.61 9.31
CA GLY A 31 -16.93 -16.75 10.10
C GLY A 31 -15.59 -17.33 9.64
N TYR A 32 -14.92 -16.73 8.65
CA TYR A 32 -13.58 -17.15 8.21
C TYR A 32 -12.49 -16.47 9.03
N THR A 33 -11.87 -17.20 9.95
CA THR A 33 -10.90 -16.63 10.91
C THR A 33 -9.43 -16.85 10.54
N ASP A 34 -9.14 -17.62 9.49
CA ASP A 34 -7.76 -17.96 9.08
C ASP A 34 -7.25 -17.05 7.94
N ILE A 35 -7.51 -15.74 8.02
CA ILE A 35 -7.00 -14.76 7.05
C ILE A 35 -5.85 -13.97 7.68
N ARG A 36 -4.62 -14.27 7.23
CA ARG A 36 -3.39 -13.71 7.79
C ARG A 36 -2.68 -12.70 6.88
N SER A 37 -2.99 -12.68 5.60
CA SER A 37 -2.30 -11.82 4.62
C SER A 37 -3.26 -11.20 3.61
N SER A 38 -2.81 -10.14 2.92
CA SER A 38 -3.54 -9.53 1.81
C SER A 38 -3.86 -10.54 0.70
N ARG A 39 -2.95 -11.48 0.46
CA ARG A 39 -3.15 -12.58 -0.49
C ARG A 39 -4.28 -13.51 -0.06
N ASP A 40 -4.36 -13.84 1.22
CA ASP A 40 -5.43 -14.71 1.74
C ASP A 40 -6.77 -13.99 1.71
N ALA A 41 -6.79 -12.69 2.04
CA ALA A 41 -7.98 -11.85 1.99
C ALA A 41 -8.53 -11.75 0.56
N ILE A 42 -7.68 -11.43 -0.42
CA ILE A 42 -8.08 -11.31 -1.83
C ILE A 42 -8.53 -12.66 -2.40
N ARG A 43 -7.82 -13.75 -2.09
CA ARG A 43 -8.23 -15.10 -2.52
C ARG A 43 -9.60 -15.45 -1.95
N LYS A 44 -9.82 -15.21 -0.66
CA LYS A 44 -11.11 -15.49 -0.03
C LYS A 44 -12.22 -14.60 -0.59
N ALA A 45 -11.94 -13.33 -0.85
CA ALA A 45 -12.89 -12.41 -1.47
C ALA A 45 -13.32 -12.86 -2.87
N LEU A 46 -12.40 -13.41 -3.68
CA LEU A 46 -12.72 -14.04 -4.97
C LEU A 46 -13.58 -15.30 -4.80
N GLU A 47 -13.22 -16.18 -3.85
CA GLU A 47 -13.98 -17.41 -3.56
C GLU A 47 -15.42 -17.11 -3.09
N MET A 48 -15.60 -16.03 -2.32
CA MET A 48 -16.89 -15.57 -1.82
C MET A 48 -17.69 -14.75 -2.86
N GLY A 49 -17.09 -14.43 -4.01
CA GLY A 49 -17.70 -13.55 -5.01
C GLY A 49 -17.86 -12.10 -4.56
N LEU A 50 -17.10 -11.66 -3.55
CA LEU A 50 -17.07 -10.26 -3.11
C LEU A 50 -16.38 -9.36 -4.15
N ILE A 51 -15.43 -9.94 -4.88
CA ILE A 51 -14.77 -9.37 -6.05
C ILE A 51 -14.75 -10.42 -7.15
N ASP A 52 -14.72 -9.97 -8.41
CA ASP A 52 -14.81 -10.82 -9.61
C ASP A 52 -13.57 -10.71 -10.52
N ASP A 53 -12.78 -9.65 -10.37
CA ASP A 53 -11.60 -9.41 -11.19
C ASP A 53 -10.34 -10.09 -10.63
N LYS A 54 -9.65 -10.86 -11.47
CA LYS A 54 -8.37 -11.48 -11.14
C LYS A 54 -7.20 -10.49 -11.13
N GLN A 55 -7.36 -9.29 -11.67
CA GLN A 55 -6.36 -8.22 -11.58
C GLN A 55 -6.03 -7.85 -10.12
N TRP A 56 -6.92 -8.12 -9.16
CA TRP A 56 -6.63 -7.96 -7.73
C TRP A 56 -5.42 -8.78 -7.28
N THR A 57 -5.19 -9.96 -7.86
CA THR A 57 -3.99 -10.75 -7.56
C THR A 57 -2.71 -10.07 -8.07
N GLU A 58 -2.78 -9.38 -9.20
CA GLU A 58 -1.66 -8.62 -9.78
C GLU A 58 -1.34 -7.38 -8.93
N THR A 59 -2.34 -6.77 -8.29
CA THR A 59 -2.12 -5.64 -7.37
C THR A 59 -1.28 -5.99 -6.14
N ILE A 60 -1.28 -7.26 -5.71
CA ILE A 60 -0.41 -7.75 -4.62
C ILE A 60 1.05 -7.67 -5.04
N GLU A 61 1.35 -8.06 -6.28
CA GLU A 61 2.71 -8.04 -6.83
C GLU A 61 3.20 -6.60 -7.03
N ALA A 62 2.33 -5.73 -7.57
CA ALA A 62 2.61 -4.30 -7.72
C ALA A 62 2.95 -3.64 -6.37
N ARG A 63 2.20 -3.97 -5.30
CA ARG A 63 2.45 -3.45 -3.95
C ARG A 63 3.79 -3.93 -3.37
N ASN A 64 4.17 -5.19 -3.60
CA ASN A 64 5.47 -5.68 -3.14
C ASN A 64 6.64 -4.96 -3.84
N LEU A 65 6.46 -4.58 -5.11
CA LEU A 65 7.46 -3.83 -5.87
C LEU A 65 7.56 -2.37 -5.41
N THR A 66 6.44 -1.69 -5.12
CA THR A 66 6.46 -0.31 -4.63
C THR A 66 7.08 -0.20 -3.24
N SER A 67 6.76 -1.13 -2.33
CA SER A 67 7.37 -1.15 -0.99
C SER A 67 8.89 -1.37 -1.03
N HIS A 68 9.37 -2.25 -1.90
CA HIS A 68 10.82 -2.51 -2.04
C HIS A 68 11.59 -1.37 -2.70
N ASN A 69 10.94 -0.62 -3.60
CA ASN A 69 11.53 0.56 -4.22
C ASN A 69 11.52 1.77 -3.26
N HIS A 70 10.50 1.90 -2.41
CA HIS A 70 10.45 2.97 -1.40
C HIS A 70 11.54 2.84 -0.33
N ASP A 71 11.88 1.63 0.13
CA ASP A 71 12.96 1.44 1.12
C ASP A 71 14.32 2.02 0.68
N ASN A 72 14.57 2.11 -0.62
CA ASN A 72 15.80 2.70 -1.17
C ASN A 72 15.74 4.23 -1.38
N ASP A 73 14.55 4.83 -1.41
CA ASP A 73 14.34 6.27 -1.68
C ASP A 73 13.89 7.10 -0.45
N VAL A 74 13.50 6.44 0.65
CA VAL A 74 13.05 7.11 1.90
C VAL A 74 14.19 7.87 2.62
N VAL A 75 15.44 7.76 2.17
CA VAL A 75 16.57 8.56 2.68
C VAL A 75 16.45 10.07 2.37
N SER A 76 15.46 10.50 1.58
CA SER A 76 15.42 11.85 1.02
C SER A 76 14.51 12.88 1.69
N GLU A 77 13.70 12.54 2.70
CA GLU A 77 12.91 13.57 3.42
C GLU A 77 13.67 14.22 4.59
N GLU A 78 14.35 13.44 5.43
CA GLU A 78 15.13 13.99 6.56
C GLU A 78 16.29 14.89 6.11
N LYS A 79 16.83 14.66 4.91
CA LYS A 79 17.95 15.43 4.35
C LYS A 79 17.53 16.74 3.68
N MET A 80 16.27 16.87 3.28
CA MET A 80 15.71 18.10 2.70
C MET A 80 15.28 19.11 3.78
N GLN A 81 15.00 18.64 5.00
CA GLN A 81 14.63 19.51 6.12
C GLN A 81 15.86 20.17 6.76
N SER A 82 17.03 19.52 6.75
CA SER A 82 18.30 20.09 7.24
C SER A 82 18.96 21.09 6.29
N LEU A 83 18.54 21.15 5.03
CA LEU A 83 19.00 22.15 4.05
C LEU A 83 18.18 23.45 4.05
N ASN A 84 17.08 23.50 4.81
CA ASN A 84 16.20 24.67 4.89
C ASN A 84 16.32 25.44 6.21
N THR A 85 17.40 25.25 6.97
CA THR A 85 17.77 26.20 8.02
C THR A 85 18.49 27.39 7.38
N PRO A 86 17.92 28.61 7.37
CA PRO A 86 18.68 29.80 7.01
C PRO A 86 19.81 29.94 8.05
N SER A 87 21.03 29.72 7.60
CA SER A 87 22.24 30.15 8.31
C SER A 87 22.23 31.68 8.37
N LEU A 88 22.26 32.21 9.59
CA LEU A 88 22.98 33.43 9.95
C LEU A 88 22.81 34.62 8.98
N PHE A 89 21.67 35.29 9.10
CA PHE A 89 21.61 36.75 9.03
C PHE A 89 20.59 37.24 10.05
N ASP A 90 21.01 37.21 11.31
CA ASP A 90 20.88 38.30 12.27
C ASP A 90 22.20 38.37 13.06
#